data_AF-A0A1Z3CIU7-F1
#
_entry.id   AF-A0A1Z3CIU7-F1
#
_cell.length_a   1.000
_cell.length_b   1.000
_cell.length_c   1.000
_cell.angle_alpha   90.00
_cell.angle_beta   90.00
_cell.angle_gamma   90.00
#
_symmetry.space_group_name_H-M   'P 1'
#
loop_
_entity.id
_entity.type
_entity.pdbx_description
1 polymer ?
#
loop_
_entity_poly.entity_id
_entity_poly.type
_entity_poly.pdbx_seq_one_letter_code
_entity_poly.pdbx_strand_id
1 'polypeptide(L)'
;MEDKEVIENYDNNSGEISRLDDRIDKLKNFITKEYTGELLKEIENKINFENLKETPNLIKNLNLEIETLREKNIPEILKDLEGIINKKFENLENNEINSLKEKYQIIENIPNRIEENSDKIQDLKLETDNLKTSILKELGEKINGLDEKYFGTIENLKNNEISKLDTKYSEVLEKFDNLKDDIIKEKDKRIDDKEKELQEVKETNFKLNQKLEEEKKKNIEQLDSLNKKLEDEKERIKELEIKNSSSQVELKTLKEQLTEKKEDIKTKVKELEELKKSNIELNQKLEREKESTKNQTEILNEKIKELEVENNSNKVSLEALKEQIKLKEIEIERKARELKEINILNIELNQKTENLLKDKEYQVHSLKEKMEKEKIENENLIGELKIKLNTFYDKIEKPYENLLKAITESTKADTIGNYLGFNNEKGLSKSMILFALASDDNLARKIALFYSERKEIMVEEDFRIVKEVNNIYVNKPWGILYAEAEGPYQSSLLKDRKSSSIYKNFTAMYSPAYRPDENGNSPIKGIVDGK
;
A
#
# COMPACT_ATOMS: atom_id res chain seq x y z
N MET A 1 -136.19 20.39 176.79
CA MET A 1 -137.20 21.24 176.14
C MET A 1 -137.03 21.14 174.61
N GLU A 2 -137.80 20.44 173.74
CA GLU A 2 -138.80 19.32 173.71
C GLU A 2 -139.61 19.25 172.33
N ASP A 3 -140.38 18.15 172.03
CA ASP A 3 -141.53 17.87 171.04
C ASP A 3 -141.36 17.60 169.47
N LYS A 4 -142.23 16.95 168.60
CA LYS A 4 -143.46 16.01 168.60
C LYS A 4 -143.97 15.41 167.19
N GLU A 5 -144.65 14.21 167.18
CA GLU A 5 -145.79 13.60 166.33
C GLU A 5 -145.77 13.51 164.72
N VAL A 6 -146.64 12.91 163.80
CA VAL A 6 -147.98 12.16 163.60
C VAL A 6 -148.08 11.57 162.08
N ILE A 7 -148.96 10.76 161.35
CA ILE A 7 -150.17 9.80 161.30
C ILE A 7 -150.32 9.13 159.81
N GLU A 8 -151.21 8.29 159.14
CA GLU A 8 -152.49 7.43 159.22
C GLU A 8 -152.82 6.46 157.94
N ASN A 9 -153.68 5.37 158.02
CA ASN A 9 -154.61 4.61 157.04
C ASN A 9 -154.23 3.99 155.60
N TYR A 10 -154.93 3.16 154.73
CA TYR A 10 -156.17 2.26 154.51
C TYR A 10 -156.06 1.37 153.17
N ASP A 11 -157.02 0.64 152.49
CA ASP A 11 -157.82 -0.66 152.71
C ASP A 11 -158.56 -1.35 151.42
N ASN A 12 -159.00 -2.66 151.46
CA ASN A 12 -160.15 -3.47 150.83
C ASN A 12 -160.26 -4.31 149.44
N ASN A 13 -161.01 -5.47 149.49
CA ASN A 13 -161.80 -6.44 148.58
C ASN A 13 -161.40 -7.30 147.30
N SER A 14 -162.30 -8.24 146.85
CA SER A 14 -162.02 -9.54 146.15
C SER A 14 -163.01 -10.06 145.06
N GLY A 15 -162.58 -11.01 144.20
CA GLY A 15 -163.47 -11.82 143.33
C GLY A 15 -162.84 -12.51 142.09
N GLU A 16 -161.88 -11.87 141.42
CA GLU A 16 -161.31 -12.34 140.13
C GLU A 16 -160.14 -13.34 140.25
N ILE A 17 -159.93 -13.84 141.48
CA ILE A 17 -158.65 -14.34 142.02
C ILE A 17 -158.21 -15.74 141.51
N SER A 18 -158.99 -16.40 140.64
CA SER A 18 -158.60 -17.69 140.03
C SER A 18 -158.57 -17.69 138.49
N ARG A 19 -158.80 -16.53 137.86
CA ARG A 19 -158.62 -16.32 136.40
C ARG A 19 -157.75 -15.12 136.06
N LEU A 20 -157.34 -14.34 137.07
CA LEU A 20 -156.34 -13.31 136.90
C LEU A 20 -154.93 -13.89 136.80
N ASP A 21 -154.54 -14.92 137.57
CA ASP A 21 -153.16 -15.45 137.55
C ASP A 21 -152.72 -15.92 136.13
N ASP A 22 -153.55 -16.73 135.45
CA ASP A 22 -153.36 -17.18 134.05
C ASP A 22 -153.22 -16.04 132.99
N ARG A 23 -153.52 -14.80 133.40
CA ARG A 23 -153.34 -13.56 132.62
C ARG A 23 -152.30 -12.60 133.23
N ILE A 24 -152.08 -12.60 134.54
CA ILE A 24 -151.09 -11.79 135.25
C ILE A 24 -149.68 -12.29 134.92
N ASP A 25 -149.46 -13.60 134.79
CA ASP A 25 -148.19 -14.14 134.30
C ASP A 25 -147.92 -13.77 132.83
N LYS A 26 -148.93 -13.28 132.11
CA LYS A 26 -148.81 -12.67 130.76
C LYS A 26 -148.80 -11.14 130.77
N LEU A 27 -149.07 -10.49 131.90
CA LEU A 27 -149.08 -9.02 132.04
C LEU A 27 -147.88 -8.47 132.82
N LYS A 28 -147.48 -9.11 133.93
CA LYS A 28 -146.27 -8.71 134.68
C LYS A 28 -144.99 -8.95 133.88
N ASN A 29 -145.02 -9.87 132.91
CA ASN A 29 -144.01 -10.06 131.87
C ASN A 29 -143.75 -8.80 131.00
N PHE A 30 -144.54 -7.74 131.13
CA PHE A 30 -144.31 -6.42 130.50
C PHE A 30 -143.66 -5.38 131.45
N ILE A 31 -143.71 -5.60 132.77
CA ILE A 31 -143.15 -4.68 133.79
C ILE A 31 -141.77 -5.17 134.26
N THR A 32 -141.55 -6.48 134.37
CA THR A 32 -140.30 -7.11 134.85
C THR A 32 -139.12 -7.03 133.86
N LYS A 33 -139.04 -5.97 133.04
CA LYS A 33 -138.02 -5.86 131.98
C LYS A 33 -137.15 -4.61 131.98
N GLU A 34 -137.68 -3.41 132.25
CA GLU A 34 -136.99 -2.20 131.75
C GLU A 34 -137.01 -0.95 132.65
N TYR A 35 -138.16 -0.48 133.16
CA TYR A 35 -138.32 0.99 133.34
C TYR A 35 -138.60 1.52 134.75
N THR A 36 -138.18 2.78 134.96
CA THR A 36 -138.76 3.73 135.92
C THR A 36 -138.60 3.40 137.42
N GLY A 37 -137.36 3.13 137.81
CA GLY A 37 -136.88 3.20 139.20
C GLY A 37 -135.41 3.64 139.22
N GLU A 38 -134.60 2.92 138.44
CA GLU A 38 -133.60 3.34 137.43
C GLU A 38 -132.79 4.64 137.60
N LEU A 39 -133.42 5.73 138.03
CA LEU A 39 -132.96 7.11 137.90
C LEU A 39 -132.94 7.87 139.22
N LEU A 40 -133.64 7.39 140.25
CA LEU A 40 -133.93 8.15 141.47
C LEU A 40 -133.40 7.41 142.71
N LYS A 41 -132.25 7.79 143.28
CA LYS A 41 -131.39 8.96 142.94
C LYS A 41 -130.07 8.87 143.72
N GLU A 42 -129.18 9.84 143.48
CA GLU A 42 -128.35 10.51 144.51
C GLU A 42 -128.06 9.69 145.78
N ILE A 43 -127.04 8.83 145.90
CA ILE A 43 -125.76 8.64 145.18
C ILE A 43 -125.98 8.29 143.70
N GLU A 44 -125.88 9.21 142.73
CA GLU A 44 -124.82 10.21 142.53
C GLU A 44 -123.40 9.63 142.69
N ASN A 45 -122.82 9.25 141.55
CA ASN A 45 -121.58 9.86 141.06
C ASN A 45 -120.52 10.19 142.16
N LYS A 46 -119.40 9.47 142.38
CA LYS A 46 -118.59 8.42 141.69
C LYS A 46 -117.36 8.16 142.64
N ILE A 47 -116.55 7.08 142.75
CA ILE A 47 -116.00 5.91 141.99
C ILE A 47 -115.52 4.88 143.08
N ASN A 48 -115.43 3.53 143.01
CA ASN A 48 -115.97 2.41 142.21
C ASN A 48 -115.77 1.05 143.00
N PHE A 49 -116.17 -0.06 142.36
CA PHE A 49 -115.94 -1.52 142.55
C PHE A 49 -114.59 -2.01 143.22
N GLU A 50 -114.47 -3.19 143.89
CA GLU A 50 -115.15 -4.50 143.66
C GLU A 50 -115.04 -5.60 144.82
N ASN A 51 -116.17 -6.27 145.22
CA ASN A 51 -116.40 -7.65 145.83
C ASN A 51 -116.22 -8.09 147.35
N LEU A 52 -117.05 -9.09 147.81
CA LEU A 52 -117.34 -9.54 149.24
C LEU A 52 -118.15 -10.90 149.40
N LYS A 53 -118.41 -11.46 150.64
CA LYS A 53 -119.47 -12.50 151.14
C LYS A 53 -119.11 -13.17 152.55
N GLU A 54 -119.84 -14.02 153.34
CA GLU A 54 -121.27 -14.44 153.67
C GLU A 54 -121.41 -15.54 154.82
N THR A 55 -122.56 -15.76 155.55
CA THR A 55 -122.86 -16.83 156.63
C THR A 55 -124.35 -16.78 157.17
N PRO A 56 -124.92 -17.44 158.26
CA PRO A 56 -124.75 -18.71 159.09
C PRO A 56 -126.10 -19.53 159.43
N ASN A 57 -126.19 -20.52 160.39
CA ASN A 57 -127.47 -21.25 160.80
C ASN A 57 -127.48 -22.18 162.10
N LEU A 58 -128.46 -22.12 163.07
CA LEU A 58 -128.77 -23.14 164.18
C LEU A 58 -129.87 -22.74 165.25
N ILE A 59 -130.84 -23.62 165.68
CA ILE A 59 -131.66 -23.55 166.97
C ILE A 59 -132.73 -24.70 167.17
N LYS A 60 -133.29 -24.90 168.41
CA LYS A 60 -134.62 -25.52 168.82
C LYS A 60 -134.72 -26.97 169.40
N ASN A 61 -134.92 -27.14 170.73
CA ASN A 61 -135.74 -28.21 171.39
C ASN A 61 -135.63 -28.22 172.95
N LEU A 62 -136.74 -28.24 173.71
CA LEU A 62 -136.78 -28.52 175.17
C LEU A 62 -138.24 -28.70 175.71
N ASN A 63 -138.57 -29.83 176.38
CA ASN A 63 -139.59 -30.01 177.45
C ASN A 63 -139.89 -31.52 177.72
N LEU A 64 -140.09 -31.95 178.98
CA LEU A 64 -141.04 -33.01 179.45
C LEU A 64 -140.88 -33.42 180.94
N GLU A 65 -141.99 -33.32 181.71
CA GLU A 65 -142.55 -34.32 182.67
C GLU A 65 -142.08 -34.50 184.15
N ILE A 66 -143.06 -34.76 185.04
CA ILE A 66 -143.01 -34.99 186.52
C ILE A 66 -144.31 -35.71 186.98
N GLU A 67 -144.32 -36.80 187.80
CA GLU A 67 -145.41 -37.14 188.78
C GLU A 67 -145.24 -38.44 189.65
N THR A 68 -146.12 -38.62 190.68
CA THR A 68 -146.47 -39.83 191.53
C THR A 68 -145.64 -40.26 192.78
N LEU A 69 -146.31 -40.41 193.97
CA LEU A 69 -146.06 -41.38 195.11
C LEU A 69 -146.82 -41.04 196.44
N ARG A 70 -147.38 -42.04 197.19
CA ARG A 70 -147.85 -41.95 198.62
C ARG A 70 -148.22 -43.33 199.27
N GLU A 71 -148.37 -43.36 200.61
CA GLU A 71 -148.95 -44.39 201.54
C GLU A 71 -148.23 -45.74 201.91
N LYS A 72 -147.61 -45.81 203.11
CA LYS A 72 -147.85 -46.84 204.18
C LYS A 72 -147.12 -46.48 205.51
N ASN A 73 -147.25 -47.33 206.54
CA ASN A 73 -146.97 -47.00 207.96
C ASN A 73 -145.48 -47.04 208.37
N ILE A 74 -145.09 -46.28 209.40
CA ILE A 74 -143.72 -45.74 209.60
C ILE A 74 -142.90 -46.28 210.80
N PRO A 75 -143.44 -46.51 212.02
CA PRO A 75 -142.61 -46.59 213.24
C PRO A 75 -141.52 -47.67 213.27
N GLU A 76 -141.77 -48.84 212.70
CA GLU A 76 -140.85 -49.99 212.74
C GLU A 76 -139.58 -49.73 211.92
N ILE A 77 -139.71 -48.96 210.83
CA ILE A 77 -138.62 -48.55 209.92
C ILE A 77 -137.59 -47.66 210.63
N LEU A 78 -138.02 -46.83 211.60
CA LEU A 78 -137.14 -45.89 212.30
C LEU A 78 -136.04 -46.59 213.11
N LYS A 79 -136.32 -47.79 213.66
CA LYS A 79 -135.37 -48.51 214.51
C LYS A 79 -134.25 -49.18 213.71
N ASP A 80 -134.57 -49.71 212.53
CA ASP A 80 -133.57 -50.26 211.62
C ASP A 80 -132.73 -49.15 210.97
N LEU A 81 -133.32 -47.97 210.70
CA LEU A 81 -132.59 -46.79 210.24
C LEU A 81 -131.54 -46.31 211.25
N GLU A 82 -131.87 -46.29 212.54
CA GLU A 82 -130.92 -45.91 213.61
C GLU A 82 -129.68 -46.82 213.63
N GLY A 83 -129.85 -48.13 213.45
CA GLY A 83 -128.76 -49.10 213.32
C GLY A 83 -127.91 -48.92 212.05
N ILE A 84 -128.50 -48.44 210.96
CA ILE A 84 -127.80 -48.20 209.68
C ILE A 84 -127.00 -46.89 209.71
N ILE A 85 -127.52 -45.83 210.35
CA ILE A 85 -126.90 -44.50 210.36
C ILE A 85 -125.57 -44.51 211.14
N ASN A 86 -125.54 -45.09 212.34
CA ASN A 86 -124.35 -45.07 213.20
C ASN A 86 -123.15 -45.77 212.55
N LYS A 87 -123.38 -46.93 211.90
CA LYS A 87 -122.37 -47.67 211.14
C LYS A 87 -121.83 -46.95 209.90
N LYS A 88 -122.50 -45.88 209.46
CA LYS A 88 -122.12 -45.07 208.30
C LYS A 88 -121.21 -43.89 208.69
N PHE A 89 -121.44 -43.27 209.85
CA PHE A 89 -120.59 -42.20 210.38
C PHE A 89 -119.18 -42.70 210.75
N GLU A 90 -119.08 -43.85 211.42
CA GLU A 90 -117.80 -44.42 211.89
C GLU A 90 -116.83 -44.75 210.73
N ASN A 91 -117.35 -45.06 209.53
CA ASN A 91 -116.55 -45.25 208.32
C ASN A 91 -116.08 -43.92 207.67
N LEU A 92 -116.87 -42.86 207.82
CA LEU A 92 -116.64 -41.54 207.23
C LEU A 92 -115.46 -40.81 207.90
N GLU A 93 -115.40 -40.90 209.23
CA GLU A 93 -114.37 -40.23 210.04
C GLU A 93 -112.98 -40.87 209.88
N ASN A 94 -112.91 -42.20 209.71
CA ASN A 94 -111.65 -42.95 209.69
C ASN A 94 -110.89 -42.92 208.34
N ASN A 95 -111.58 -42.82 207.20
CA ASN A 95 -110.94 -42.95 205.87
C ASN A 95 -110.78 -41.63 205.10
N GLU A 96 -111.83 -40.79 205.04
CA GLU A 96 -111.86 -39.69 204.06
C GLU A 96 -111.20 -38.40 204.57
N ILE A 97 -111.42 -38.04 205.84
CA ILE A 97 -111.01 -36.74 206.41
C ILE A 97 -109.48 -36.65 206.59
N ASN A 98 -108.81 -37.72 207.04
CA ASN A 98 -107.36 -37.70 207.23
C ASN A 98 -106.58 -37.62 205.90
N SER A 99 -107.09 -38.23 204.82
CA SER A 99 -106.47 -38.17 203.48
C SER A 99 -106.43 -36.76 202.87
N LEU A 100 -107.25 -35.83 203.37
CA LEU A 100 -107.26 -34.44 202.94
C LEU A 100 -106.24 -33.57 203.68
N LYS A 101 -105.92 -33.88 204.96
CA LYS A 101 -104.93 -33.11 205.74
C LYS A 101 -103.51 -33.22 205.17
N GLU A 102 -103.06 -34.45 204.86
CA GLU A 102 -101.69 -34.68 204.35
C GLU A 102 -101.44 -33.92 203.03
N LYS A 103 -102.45 -33.85 202.16
CA LYS A 103 -102.36 -33.15 200.86
C LYS A 103 -102.22 -31.63 201.02
N TYR A 104 -102.79 -31.05 202.08
CA TYR A 104 -102.70 -29.61 202.32
C TYR A 104 -101.28 -29.19 202.74
N GLN A 105 -100.62 -30.00 203.57
CA GLN A 105 -99.26 -29.74 204.07
C GLN A 105 -98.19 -29.72 202.96
N ILE A 106 -98.44 -30.42 201.84
CA ILE A 106 -97.55 -30.44 200.67
C ILE A 106 -97.62 -29.11 199.90
N ILE A 107 -98.79 -28.47 199.86
CA ILE A 107 -99.02 -27.22 199.10
C ILE A 107 -98.31 -26.04 199.79
N GLU A 108 -98.34 -26.00 201.12
CA GLU A 108 -97.73 -24.93 201.93
C GLU A 108 -96.20 -24.81 201.73
N ASN A 109 -95.52 -25.90 201.38
CA ASN A 109 -94.06 -25.96 201.23
C ASN A 109 -93.54 -25.56 199.82
N ILE A 110 -94.42 -25.16 198.90
CA ILE A 110 -94.02 -24.80 197.52
C ILE A 110 -93.19 -23.50 197.44
N PRO A 111 -93.48 -22.39 198.16
CA PRO A 111 -92.78 -21.12 197.98
C PRO A 111 -91.26 -21.19 198.24
N ASN A 112 -90.83 -21.85 199.31
CA ASN A 112 -89.41 -21.93 199.69
C ASN A 112 -88.57 -22.64 198.61
N ARG A 113 -89.16 -23.57 197.85
CA ARG A 113 -88.52 -24.23 196.70
C ARG A 113 -88.39 -23.36 195.45
N ILE A 114 -89.09 -22.23 195.37
CA ILE A 114 -88.94 -21.26 194.27
C ILE A 114 -87.76 -20.34 194.57
N GLU A 115 -87.67 -19.83 195.80
CA GLU A 115 -86.58 -18.98 196.28
C GLU A 115 -85.23 -19.70 196.16
N GLU A 116 -85.11 -20.92 196.69
CA GLU A 116 -83.87 -21.71 196.65
C GLU A 116 -83.39 -22.06 195.22
N ASN A 117 -84.25 -21.94 194.19
CA ASN A 117 -83.87 -22.12 192.78
C ASN A 117 -83.51 -20.81 192.08
N SER A 118 -83.94 -19.66 192.60
CA SER A 118 -83.56 -18.33 192.09
C SER A 118 -82.06 -18.09 192.29
N ASP A 119 -81.55 -18.34 193.50
CA ASP A 119 -80.14 -18.09 193.84
C ASP A 119 -79.20 -18.94 193.00
N LYS A 120 -79.51 -20.23 192.81
CA LYS A 120 -78.73 -21.15 191.96
C LYS A 120 -78.63 -20.69 190.50
N ILE A 121 -79.64 -19.99 189.97
CA ILE A 121 -79.61 -19.40 188.62
C ILE A 121 -78.71 -18.15 188.59
N GLN A 122 -78.63 -17.39 189.69
CA GLN A 122 -77.81 -16.19 189.78
C GLN A 122 -76.31 -16.51 189.87
N ASP A 123 -75.92 -17.56 190.62
CA ASP A 123 -74.52 -18.01 190.72
C ASP A 123 -73.99 -18.54 189.37
N LEU A 124 -74.76 -19.39 188.67
CA LEU A 124 -74.41 -19.91 187.35
C LEU A 124 -74.18 -18.79 186.31
N LYS A 125 -74.89 -17.67 186.43
CA LYS A 125 -74.71 -16.50 185.58
C LYS A 125 -73.37 -15.81 185.82
N LEU A 126 -72.98 -15.62 187.09
CA LEU A 126 -71.69 -15.06 187.48
C LEU A 126 -70.51 -15.90 186.99
N GLU A 127 -70.60 -17.23 187.09
CA GLU A 127 -69.56 -18.14 186.58
C GLU A 127 -69.42 -18.04 185.04
N THR A 128 -70.55 -17.93 184.33
CA THR A 128 -70.58 -17.80 182.86
C THR A 128 -69.90 -16.51 182.36
N ASP A 129 -70.15 -15.37 183.00
CA ASP A 129 -69.55 -14.09 182.60
C ASP A 129 -68.03 -14.02 182.92
N ASN A 130 -67.57 -14.71 183.97
CA ASN A 130 -66.15 -14.86 184.30
C ASN A 130 -65.40 -15.75 183.27
N LEU A 131 -66.01 -16.86 182.84
CA LEU A 131 -65.44 -17.70 181.77
C LEU A 131 -65.30 -16.92 180.45
N LYS A 132 -66.34 -16.17 180.08
CA LYS A 132 -66.39 -15.36 178.86
C LYS A 132 -65.27 -14.30 178.81
N THR A 133 -65.02 -13.61 179.93
CA THR A 133 -63.98 -12.57 180.00
C THR A 133 -62.56 -13.15 179.95
N SER A 134 -62.34 -14.31 180.58
CA SER A 134 -61.05 -15.02 180.51
C SER A 134 -60.68 -15.44 179.08
N ILE A 135 -61.61 -16.08 178.36
CA ILE A 135 -61.41 -16.56 176.97
C ILE A 135 -61.11 -15.41 176.01
N LEU A 136 -61.82 -14.28 176.14
CA LEU A 136 -61.59 -13.10 175.30
C LEU A 136 -60.19 -12.52 175.47
N LYS A 137 -59.65 -12.52 176.71
CA LYS A 137 -58.28 -12.06 176.98
C LYS A 137 -57.25 -12.98 176.34
N GLU A 138 -57.36 -14.29 176.54
CA GLU A 138 -56.38 -15.27 176.04
C GLU A 138 -56.33 -15.31 174.49
N LEU A 139 -57.46 -15.06 173.83
CA LEU A 139 -57.52 -14.90 172.37
C LEU A 139 -56.84 -13.61 171.89
N GLY A 140 -57.06 -12.48 172.57
CA GLY A 140 -56.42 -11.20 172.23
C GLY A 140 -54.89 -11.25 172.33
N GLU A 141 -54.36 -11.86 173.39
CA GLU A 141 -52.91 -12.03 173.59
C GLU A 141 -52.29 -12.93 172.50
N LYS A 142 -53.00 -13.98 172.06
CA LYS A 142 -52.55 -14.86 170.95
C LYS A 142 -52.58 -14.18 169.58
N ILE A 143 -53.53 -13.28 169.32
CA ILE A 143 -53.60 -12.53 168.05
C ILE A 143 -52.41 -11.56 167.94
N ASN A 144 -52.16 -10.74 168.97
CA ASN A 144 -51.06 -9.77 168.95
C ASN A 144 -49.69 -10.46 168.73
N GLY A 145 -49.45 -11.60 169.38
CA GLY A 145 -48.21 -12.38 169.22
C GLY A 145 -48.05 -13.07 167.85
N LEU A 146 -49.12 -13.19 167.05
CA LEU A 146 -49.06 -13.60 165.66
C LEU A 146 -48.74 -12.40 164.75
N ASP A 147 -49.42 -11.27 164.95
CA ASP A 147 -49.24 -10.06 164.13
C ASP A 147 -47.81 -9.53 164.19
N GLU A 148 -47.21 -9.37 165.38
CA GLU A 148 -45.81 -8.94 165.52
C GLU A 148 -44.83 -9.85 164.75
N LYS A 149 -45.03 -11.17 164.87
CA LYS A 149 -44.18 -12.19 164.24
C LYS A 149 -44.27 -12.16 162.71
N TYR A 150 -45.47 -12.02 162.16
CA TYR A 150 -45.66 -11.97 160.71
C TYR A 150 -45.26 -10.62 160.11
N PHE A 151 -45.54 -9.48 160.77
CA PHE A 151 -45.08 -8.17 160.31
C PHE A 151 -43.55 -8.10 160.20
N GLY A 152 -42.83 -8.49 161.26
CA GLY A 152 -41.37 -8.49 161.25
C GLY A 152 -40.76 -9.43 160.21
N THR A 153 -41.48 -10.49 159.82
CA THR A 153 -41.05 -11.39 158.74
C THR A 153 -41.29 -10.76 157.36
N ILE A 154 -42.46 -10.17 157.12
CA ILE A 154 -42.83 -9.52 155.85
C ILE A 154 -41.93 -8.30 155.56
N GLU A 155 -41.63 -7.48 156.57
CA GLU A 155 -40.76 -6.31 156.41
C GLU A 155 -39.30 -6.70 156.11
N ASN A 156 -38.80 -7.78 156.73
CA ASN A 156 -37.47 -8.29 156.40
C ASN A 156 -37.37 -8.84 154.97
N LEU A 157 -38.39 -9.56 154.48
CA LEU A 157 -38.46 -10.00 153.08
C LEU A 157 -38.48 -8.79 152.12
N LYS A 158 -39.36 -7.82 152.38
CA LYS A 158 -39.49 -6.59 151.59
C LYS A 158 -38.15 -5.83 151.49
N ASN A 159 -37.43 -5.68 152.60
CA ASN A 159 -36.22 -4.89 152.63
C ASN A 159 -34.98 -5.64 152.11
N ASN A 160 -34.83 -6.94 152.39
CA ASN A 160 -33.65 -7.71 151.97
C ASN A 160 -33.75 -8.35 150.58
N GLU A 161 -34.92 -8.83 150.16
CA GLU A 161 -35.02 -9.57 148.89
C GLU A 161 -35.24 -8.65 147.70
N ILE A 162 -36.07 -7.61 147.84
CA ILE A 162 -36.30 -6.61 146.79
C ILE A 162 -35.01 -5.81 146.53
N SER A 163 -34.30 -5.35 147.56
CA SER A 163 -33.01 -4.66 147.41
C SER A 163 -31.95 -5.49 146.67
N LYS A 164 -31.90 -6.82 146.91
CA LYS A 164 -31.02 -7.74 146.18
C LYS A 164 -31.47 -7.97 144.73
N LEU A 165 -32.74 -7.81 144.41
CA LEU A 165 -33.26 -7.80 143.03
C LEU A 165 -32.92 -6.49 142.32
N ASP A 166 -33.13 -5.33 142.96
CA ASP A 166 -32.84 -4.01 142.40
C ASP A 166 -31.34 -3.83 142.08
N THR A 167 -30.46 -4.30 142.97
CA THR A 167 -29.01 -4.29 142.74
C THR A 167 -28.63 -5.15 141.52
N LYS A 168 -29.18 -6.37 141.43
CA LYS A 168 -28.95 -7.27 140.28
C LYS A 168 -29.52 -6.73 138.98
N TYR A 169 -30.68 -6.07 139.03
CA TYR A 169 -31.29 -5.45 137.86
C TYR A 169 -30.44 -4.27 137.36
N SER A 170 -29.92 -3.45 138.28
CA SER A 170 -28.99 -2.36 137.98
C SER A 170 -27.70 -2.86 137.34
N GLU A 171 -27.09 -3.92 137.91
CA GLU A 171 -25.92 -4.58 137.31
C GLU A 171 -26.19 -5.12 135.89
N VAL A 172 -27.40 -5.63 135.62
CA VAL A 172 -27.78 -6.15 134.30
C VAL A 172 -28.00 -5.02 133.30
N LEU A 173 -28.60 -3.90 133.71
CA LEU A 173 -28.70 -2.69 132.88
C LEU A 173 -27.31 -2.14 132.53
N GLU A 174 -26.43 -1.98 133.52
CA GLU A 174 -25.05 -1.50 133.29
C GLU A 174 -24.29 -2.41 132.31
N LYS A 175 -24.41 -3.74 132.45
CA LYS A 175 -23.81 -4.70 131.51
C LYS A 175 -24.43 -4.62 130.11
N PHE A 176 -25.71 -4.29 130.00
CA PHE A 176 -26.40 -4.13 128.72
C PHE A 176 -25.99 -2.83 128.00
N ASP A 177 -25.91 -1.71 128.71
CA ASP A 177 -25.46 -0.44 128.13
C ASP A 177 -23.97 -0.47 127.74
N ASN A 178 -23.09 -1.07 128.56
CA ASN A 178 -21.69 -1.30 128.16
C ASN A 178 -21.58 -2.17 126.89
N LEU A 179 -22.34 -3.27 126.80
CA LEU A 179 -22.37 -4.12 125.60
C LEU A 179 -22.90 -3.39 124.37
N LYS A 180 -23.93 -2.55 124.53
CA LYS A 180 -24.50 -1.70 123.48
C LYS A 180 -23.46 -0.70 122.97
N ASP A 181 -22.75 -0.02 123.87
CA ASP A 181 -21.72 0.96 123.53
C ASP A 181 -20.51 0.31 122.86
N ASP A 182 -20.10 -0.89 123.27
CA ASP A 182 -19.01 -1.63 122.61
C ASP A 182 -19.42 -2.13 121.21
N ILE A 183 -20.67 -2.57 121.02
CA ILE A 183 -21.23 -2.90 119.70
C ILE A 183 -21.29 -1.66 118.79
N ILE A 184 -21.56 -0.47 119.35
CA ILE A 184 -21.53 0.79 118.60
C ILE A 184 -20.08 1.13 118.20
N LYS A 185 -19.13 1.17 119.14
CA LYS A 185 -17.70 1.43 118.88
C LYS A 185 -17.12 0.48 117.83
N GLU A 186 -17.48 -0.81 117.87
CA GLU A 186 -17.00 -1.78 116.88
C GLU A 186 -17.61 -1.52 115.49
N LYS A 187 -18.90 -1.17 115.41
CA LYS A 187 -19.54 -0.81 114.14
C LYS A 187 -18.98 0.48 113.55
N ASP A 188 -18.82 1.51 114.35
CA ASP A 188 -18.29 2.81 113.90
C ASP A 188 -16.86 2.64 113.38
N LYS A 189 -16.00 1.89 114.09
CA LYS A 189 -14.67 1.56 113.59
C LYS A 189 -14.70 0.74 112.28
N ARG A 190 -15.61 -0.24 112.16
CA ARG A 190 -15.80 -1.01 110.91
C ARG A 190 -16.35 -0.14 109.77
N ILE A 191 -17.03 0.96 110.07
CA ILE A 191 -17.46 1.97 109.08
C ILE A 191 -16.26 2.82 108.67
N ASP A 192 -15.53 3.42 109.62
CA ASP A 192 -14.30 4.21 109.38
C ASP A 192 -13.30 3.46 108.48
N ASP A 193 -13.02 2.20 108.81
CA ASP A 193 -12.05 1.38 108.07
C ASP A 193 -12.57 1.07 106.64
N LYS A 194 -13.89 0.92 106.45
CA LYS A 194 -14.49 0.76 105.12
C LYS A 194 -14.62 2.06 104.33
N GLU A 195 -14.75 3.21 104.99
CA GLU A 195 -14.69 4.50 104.29
C GLU A 195 -13.28 4.77 103.76
N LYS A 196 -12.23 4.38 104.51
CA LYS A 196 -10.83 4.40 104.02
C LYS A 196 -10.65 3.47 102.82
N GLU A 197 -11.05 2.19 102.92
CA GLU A 197 -11.01 1.25 101.78
C GLU A 197 -11.72 1.83 100.55
N LEU A 198 -12.93 2.38 100.72
CA LEU A 198 -13.71 2.99 99.64
C LEU A 198 -13.02 4.24 99.06
N GLN A 199 -12.32 5.04 99.87
CA GLN A 199 -11.59 6.21 99.42
C GLN A 199 -10.35 5.81 98.60
N GLU A 200 -9.59 4.81 99.05
CA GLU A 200 -8.47 4.24 98.29
C GLU A 200 -8.93 3.60 96.97
N VAL A 201 -10.06 2.89 96.96
CA VAL A 201 -10.68 2.34 95.74
C VAL A 201 -11.15 3.44 94.77
N LYS A 202 -11.65 4.57 95.25
CA LYS A 202 -11.97 5.73 94.39
C LYS A 202 -10.69 6.33 93.79
N GLU A 203 -9.66 6.54 94.61
CA GLU A 203 -8.44 7.22 94.19
C GLU A 203 -7.61 6.37 93.21
N THR A 204 -7.56 5.05 93.44
CA THR A 204 -6.96 4.10 92.49
C THR A 204 -7.73 4.02 91.18
N ASN A 205 -9.07 3.95 91.20
CA ASN A 205 -9.88 4.03 89.97
C ASN A 205 -9.67 5.34 89.20
N PHE A 206 -9.57 6.48 89.89
CA PHE A 206 -9.28 7.76 89.23
C PHE A 206 -7.92 7.73 88.52
N LYS A 207 -6.86 7.29 89.22
CA LYS A 207 -5.51 7.13 88.65
C LYS A 207 -5.46 6.14 87.48
N LEU A 208 -6.29 5.10 87.50
CA LEU A 208 -6.36 4.07 86.46
C LEU A 208 -7.12 4.56 85.22
N ASN A 209 -8.23 5.27 85.41
CA ASN A 209 -8.96 5.95 84.34
C ASN A 209 -8.11 7.04 83.65
N GLN A 210 -7.35 7.82 84.43
CA GLN A 210 -6.47 8.86 83.88
C GLN A 210 -5.38 8.25 82.97
N LYS A 211 -4.75 7.15 83.39
CA LYS A 211 -3.81 6.38 82.55
C LYS A 211 -4.48 5.81 81.30
N LEU A 212 -5.70 5.32 81.41
CA LEU A 212 -6.46 4.76 80.28
C LEU A 212 -6.76 5.81 79.20
N GLU A 213 -7.12 7.04 79.59
CA GLU A 213 -7.29 8.14 78.63
C GLU A 213 -5.97 8.61 78.01
N GLU A 214 -4.86 8.60 78.76
CA GLU A 214 -3.53 8.86 78.19
C GLU A 214 -3.10 7.79 77.16
N GLU A 215 -3.36 6.50 77.41
CA GLU A 215 -3.11 5.45 76.42
C GLU A 215 -4.02 5.57 75.21
N LYS A 216 -5.33 5.80 75.40
CA LYS A 216 -6.26 6.06 74.28
C LYS A 216 -5.75 7.19 73.39
N LYS A 217 -5.33 8.31 74.00
CA LYS A 217 -4.80 9.48 73.26
C LYS A 217 -3.52 9.14 72.49
N LYS A 218 -2.55 8.45 73.10
CA LYS A 218 -1.32 7.98 72.43
C LYS A 218 -1.63 7.01 71.28
N ASN A 219 -2.59 6.10 71.49
CA ASN A 219 -3.00 5.11 70.47
C ASN A 219 -3.71 5.79 69.30
N ILE A 220 -4.56 6.80 69.54
CA ILE A 220 -5.18 7.62 68.49
C ILE A 220 -4.10 8.38 67.69
N GLU A 221 -3.17 9.06 68.37
CA GLU A 221 -2.07 9.79 67.71
C GLU A 221 -1.18 8.87 66.87
N GLN A 222 -0.90 7.65 67.33
CA GLN A 222 -0.20 6.63 66.55
C GLN A 222 -1.01 6.16 65.33
N LEU A 223 -2.31 5.89 65.50
CA LEU A 223 -3.21 5.40 64.47
C LEU A 223 -3.41 6.44 63.36
N ASP A 224 -3.56 7.73 63.71
CA ASP A 224 -3.57 8.83 62.75
C ASP A 224 -2.24 8.94 61.99
N SER A 225 -1.10 8.76 62.68
CA SER A 225 0.22 8.75 62.02
C SER A 225 0.41 7.58 61.04
N LEU A 226 -0.21 6.43 61.32
CA LEU A 226 -0.20 5.24 60.47
C LEU A 226 -1.16 5.39 59.28
N ASN A 227 -2.37 5.90 59.51
CA ASN A 227 -3.34 6.22 58.45
C ASN A 227 -2.75 7.22 57.45
N LYS A 228 -2.06 8.26 57.93
CA LYS A 228 -1.42 9.25 57.04
C LYS A 228 -0.34 8.61 56.16
N LYS A 229 0.57 7.83 56.76
CA LYS A 229 1.60 7.07 56.01
C LYS A 229 0.99 6.09 55.00
N LEU A 230 -0.12 5.45 55.35
CA LEU A 230 -0.83 4.52 54.47
C LEU A 230 -1.44 5.23 53.26
N GLU A 231 -1.96 6.45 53.43
CA GLU A 231 -2.47 7.26 52.31
C GLU A 231 -1.31 7.81 51.44
N ASP A 232 -0.21 8.27 52.06
CA ASP A 232 1.02 8.65 51.36
C ASP A 232 1.57 7.49 50.50
N GLU A 233 1.52 6.23 50.99
CA GLU A 233 1.92 5.06 50.20
C GLU A 233 0.91 4.69 49.09
N LYS A 234 -0.40 4.76 49.34
CA LYS A 234 -1.41 4.54 48.29
C LYS A 234 -1.26 5.54 47.14
N GLU A 235 -0.93 6.79 47.43
CA GLU A 235 -0.73 7.82 46.41
C GLU A 235 0.54 7.54 45.59
N ARG A 236 1.64 7.15 46.25
CA ARG A 236 2.86 6.66 45.57
C ARG A 236 2.62 5.42 44.71
N ILE A 237 1.80 4.47 45.16
CA ILE A 237 1.45 3.28 44.37
C ILE A 237 0.75 3.68 43.08
N LYS A 238 -0.22 4.61 43.12
CA LYS A 238 -0.88 5.14 41.92
C LYS A 238 0.10 5.83 40.97
N GLU A 239 1.03 6.65 41.48
CA GLU A 239 2.09 7.26 40.65
C GLU A 239 2.96 6.21 39.95
N LEU A 240 3.30 5.13 40.66
CA LEU A 240 4.11 4.03 40.12
C LEU A 240 3.34 3.19 39.10
N GLU A 241 2.05 2.93 39.30
CA GLU A 241 1.17 2.27 38.31
C GLU A 241 1.05 3.10 37.02
N ILE A 242 0.86 4.42 37.14
CA ILE A 242 0.81 5.35 36.00
C ILE A 242 2.15 5.36 35.26
N LYS A 243 3.29 5.46 35.96
CA LYS A 243 4.64 5.39 35.35
C LYS A 243 4.89 4.06 34.64
N ASN A 244 4.58 2.94 35.28
CA ASN A 244 4.73 1.60 34.70
C ASN A 244 3.88 1.45 33.43
N SER A 245 2.64 1.95 33.46
CA SER A 245 1.75 1.96 32.29
C SER A 245 2.32 2.79 31.14
N SER A 246 2.85 3.99 31.43
CA SER A 246 3.52 4.85 30.44
C SER A 246 4.74 4.15 29.82
N SER A 247 5.62 3.59 30.65
CA SER A 247 6.83 2.88 30.18
C SER A 247 6.50 1.61 29.39
N GLN A 248 5.38 0.92 29.67
CA GLN A 248 4.91 -0.19 28.84
C GLN A 248 4.47 0.25 27.45
N VAL A 249 3.81 1.41 27.32
CA VAL A 249 3.42 1.99 26.03
C VAL A 249 4.66 2.38 25.22
N GLU A 250 5.59 3.13 25.83
CA GLU A 250 6.86 3.52 25.20
C GLU A 250 7.65 2.31 24.69
N LEU A 251 7.81 1.27 25.53
CA LEU A 251 8.53 0.04 25.22
C LEU A 251 7.83 -0.77 24.10
N LYS A 252 6.50 -0.66 23.97
CA LYS A 252 5.73 -1.27 22.88
C LYS A 252 5.97 -0.53 21.56
N THR A 253 5.88 0.80 21.55
CA THR A 253 6.19 1.61 20.35
C THR A 253 7.65 1.48 19.90
N LEU A 254 8.60 1.37 20.83
CA LEU A 254 10.02 1.11 20.52
C LEU A 254 10.22 -0.26 19.85
N LYS A 255 9.45 -1.28 20.24
CA LYS A 255 9.47 -2.59 19.57
C LYS A 255 8.93 -2.53 18.14
N GLU A 256 7.84 -1.80 17.91
CA GLU A 256 7.26 -1.62 16.57
C GLU A 256 8.24 -0.90 15.63
N GLN A 257 8.82 0.24 16.07
CA GLN A 257 9.86 0.95 15.32
C GLN A 257 11.11 0.08 15.05
N LEU A 258 11.49 -0.78 15.99
CA LEU A 258 12.60 -1.73 15.79
C LEU A 258 12.26 -2.79 14.73
N THR A 259 11.02 -3.31 14.72
CA THR A 259 10.59 -4.27 13.68
C THR A 259 10.46 -3.64 12.30
N GLU A 260 9.93 -2.43 12.21
CA GLU A 260 9.83 -1.66 10.96
C GLU A 260 11.22 -1.42 10.35
N LYS A 261 12.16 -0.86 11.14
CA LYS A 261 13.55 -0.67 10.70
C LYS A 261 14.25 -1.98 10.32
N LYS A 262 13.86 -3.11 10.93
CA LYS A 262 14.49 -4.41 10.63
C LYS A 262 14.06 -4.97 9.26
N GLU A 263 12.82 -4.75 8.83
CA GLU A 263 12.39 -5.08 7.47
C GLU A 263 12.87 -4.02 6.45
N ASP A 264 12.96 -2.73 6.83
CA ASP A 264 13.50 -1.66 5.98
C ASP A 264 15.01 -1.80 5.69
N ILE A 265 15.78 -2.39 6.61
CA ILE A 265 17.16 -2.83 6.35
C ILE A 265 17.18 -4.02 5.37
N LYS A 266 16.22 -4.94 5.49
CA LYS A 266 16.16 -6.20 4.73
C LYS A 266 15.72 -6.00 3.28
N THR A 267 14.90 -4.99 2.99
CA THR A 267 14.63 -4.53 1.62
C THR A 267 15.87 -3.91 1.00
N LYS A 268 16.51 -2.95 1.69
CA LYS A 268 17.75 -2.29 1.23
C LYS A 268 18.91 -3.28 1.00
N VAL A 269 19.02 -4.36 1.78
CA VAL A 269 19.99 -5.43 1.53
C VAL A 269 19.72 -6.16 0.21
N LYS A 270 18.45 -6.46 -0.13
CA LYS A 270 18.10 -7.07 -1.43
C LYS A 270 18.42 -6.15 -2.60
N GLU A 271 18.05 -4.87 -2.50
CA GLU A 271 18.37 -3.85 -3.50
C GLU A 271 19.88 -3.77 -3.76
N LEU A 272 20.70 -3.83 -2.70
CA LEU A 272 22.16 -3.82 -2.78
C LEU A 272 22.72 -5.12 -3.42
N GLU A 273 22.11 -6.28 -3.18
CA GLU A 273 22.44 -7.52 -3.88
C GLU A 273 22.07 -7.51 -5.37
N GLU A 274 20.94 -6.90 -5.75
CA GLU A 274 20.53 -6.73 -7.15
C GLU A 274 21.43 -5.73 -7.88
N LEU A 275 21.77 -4.60 -7.24
CA LEU A 275 22.76 -3.65 -7.74
C LEU A 275 24.13 -4.30 -7.92
N LYS A 276 24.56 -5.18 -7.01
CA LYS A 276 25.80 -5.98 -7.18
C LYS A 276 25.74 -6.85 -8.45
N LYS A 277 24.64 -7.57 -8.69
CA LYS A 277 24.48 -8.40 -9.90
C LYS A 277 24.52 -7.56 -11.18
N SER A 278 23.78 -6.45 -11.21
CA SER A 278 23.76 -5.51 -12.33
C SER A 278 25.13 -4.90 -12.63
N ASN A 279 25.88 -4.52 -11.59
CA ASN A 279 27.23 -3.98 -11.73
C ASN A 279 28.23 -5.04 -12.24
N ILE A 280 28.10 -6.30 -11.83
CA ILE A 280 28.89 -7.41 -12.40
C ILE A 280 28.59 -7.60 -13.90
N GLU A 281 27.32 -7.59 -14.32
CA GLU A 281 26.98 -7.65 -15.74
C GLU A 281 27.52 -6.46 -16.55
N LEU A 282 27.45 -5.25 -16.00
CA LEU A 282 27.96 -4.04 -16.67
C LEU A 282 29.47 -4.12 -16.88
N ASN A 283 30.24 -4.53 -15.87
CA ASN A 283 31.68 -4.74 -16.02
C ASN A 283 31.98 -5.85 -17.05
N GLN A 284 31.22 -6.96 -17.05
CA GLN A 284 31.36 -8.01 -18.07
C GLN A 284 30.98 -7.56 -19.48
N LYS A 285 30.09 -6.57 -19.65
CA LYS A 285 29.79 -5.95 -20.96
C LYS A 285 30.94 -5.03 -21.37
N LEU A 286 31.41 -4.18 -20.45
CA LEU A 286 32.50 -3.22 -20.68
C LEU A 286 33.83 -3.88 -21.08
N GLU A 287 34.25 -4.98 -20.43
CA GLU A 287 35.47 -5.69 -20.82
C GLU A 287 35.35 -6.33 -22.22
N ARG A 288 34.16 -6.83 -22.59
CA ARG A 288 33.93 -7.35 -23.95
C ARG A 288 33.96 -6.26 -25.01
N GLU A 289 33.47 -5.06 -24.69
CA GLU A 289 33.61 -3.89 -25.58
C GLU A 289 35.08 -3.48 -25.72
N LYS A 290 35.84 -3.36 -24.61
CA LYS A 290 37.29 -3.07 -24.65
C LYS A 290 38.06 -4.07 -25.52
N GLU A 291 37.84 -5.37 -25.32
CA GLU A 291 38.47 -6.44 -26.11
C GLU A 291 38.12 -6.30 -27.60
N SER A 292 36.85 -6.05 -27.92
CA SER A 292 36.38 -5.82 -29.29
C SER A 292 37.02 -4.57 -29.93
N THR A 293 37.06 -3.44 -29.23
CA THR A 293 37.68 -2.20 -29.71
C THR A 293 39.19 -2.34 -29.88
N LYS A 294 39.88 -3.05 -28.98
CA LYS A 294 41.30 -3.38 -29.09
C LYS A 294 41.56 -4.22 -30.36
N ASN A 295 40.79 -5.28 -30.57
CA ASN A 295 40.92 -6.14 -31.75
C ASN A 295 40.62 -5.39 -33.06
N GLN A 296 39.60 -4.52 -33.09
CA GLN A 296 39.34 -3.63 -34.23
C GLN A 296 40.49 -2.67 -34.50
N THR A 297 41.13 -2.15 -33.44
CA THR A 297 42.27 -1.23 -33.54
C THR A 297 43.53 -1.93 -34.04
N GLU A 298 43.76 -3.19 -33.63
CA GLU A 298 44.84 -4.04 -34.14
C GLU A 298 44.64 -4.34 -35.64
N ILE A 299 43.44 -4.75 -36.06
CA ILE A 299 43.10 -4.97 -37.48
C ILE A 299 43.27 -3.69 -38.32
N LEU A 300 42.85 -2.54 -37.81
CA LEU A 300 43.04 -1.25 -38.50
C LEU A 300 44.52 -0.89 -38.63
N ASN A 301 45.33 -1.12 -37.59
CA ASN A 301 46.77 -0.84 -37.60
C ASN A 301 47.54 -1.77 -38.55
N GLU A 302 47.13 -3.03 -38.72
CA GLU A 302 47.69 -3.93 -39.74
C GLU A 302 47.35 -3.43 -41.14
N LYS A 303 46.07 -3.10 -41.40
CA LYS A 303 45.63 -2.58 -42.69
C LYS A 303 46.26 -1.23 -43.07
N ILE A 304 46.57 -0.38 -42.09
CA ILE A 304 47.35 0.86 -42.31
C ILE A 304 48.76 0.52 -42.79
N LYS A 305 49.46 -0.45 -42.18
CA LYS A 305 50.80 -0.87 -42.63
C LYS A 305 50.78 -1.48 -44.03
N GLU A 306 49.76 -2.28 -44.37
CA GLU A 306 49.59 -2.81 -45.73
C GLU A 306 49.47 -1.68 -46.75
N LEU A 307 48.61 -0.68 -46.48
CA LEU A 307 48.42 0.49 -47.33
C LEU A 307 49.66 1.39 -47.39
N GLU A 308 50.45 1.50 -46.32
CA GLU A 308 51.74 2.20 -46.35
C GLU A 308 52.77 1.49 -47.24
N VAL A 309 52.85 0.16 -47.18
CA VAL A 309 53.72 -0.63 -48.07
C VAL A 309 53.26 -0.51 -49.53
N GLU A 310 51.96 -0.62 -49.79
CA GLU A 310 51.39 -0.47 -51.14
C GLU A 310 51.65 0.94 -51.70
N ASN A 311 51.39 1.99 -50.92
CA ASN A 311 51.61 3.38 -51.32
C ASN A 311 53.10 3.67 -51.61
N ASN A 312 54.02 3.12 -50.82
CA ASN A 312 55.45 3.23 -51.09
C ASN A 312 55.85 2.50 -52.39
N SER A 313 55.31 1.30 -52.64
CA SER A 313 55.52 0.55 -53.90
C SER A 313 54.97 1.31 -55.12
N ASN A 314 53.75 1.84 -55.01
CA ASN A 314 53.09 2.64 -56.04
C ASN A 314 53.87 3.94 -56.31
N LYS A 315 54.42 4.59 -55.28
CA LYS A 315 55.27 5.78 -55.41
C LYS A 315 56.57 5.50 -56.17
N VAL A 316 57.26 4.39 -55.88
CA VAL A 316 58.46 3.95 -56.61
C VAL A 316 58.11 3.65 -58.08
N SER A 317 57.02 2.92 -58.31
CA SER A 317 56.55 2.56 -59.65
C SER A 317 56.18 3.80 -60.49
N LEU A 318 55.56 4.80 -59.86
CA LEU A 318 55.17 6.06 -60.48
C LEU A 318 56.38 6.95 -60.81
N GLU A 319 57.42 6.96 -59.99
CA GLU A 319 58.66 7.70 -60.32
C GLU A 319 59.43 7.02 -61.46
N ALA A 320 59.53 5.69 -61.45
CA ALA A 320 60.10 4.93 -62.57
C ALA A 320 59.32 5.14 -63.89
N LEU A 321 57.99 5.27 -63.84
CA LEU A 321 57.17 5.64 -64.99
C LEU A 321 57.47 7.06 -65.50
N LYS A 322 57.66 8.06 -64.62
CA LYS A 322 58.08 9.41 -65.02
C LYS A 322 59.46 9.39 -65.70
N GLU A 323 60.41 8.60 -65.21
CA GLU A 323 61.72 8.48 -65.84
C GLU A 323 61.63 7.84 -67.23
N GLN A 324 60.84 6.78 -67.40
CA GLN A 324 60.56 6.20 -68.71
C GLN A 324 59.86 7.18 -69.66
N ILE A 325 58.96 8.04 -69.17
CA ILE A 325 58.33 9.10 -69.97
C ILE A 325 59.38 10.12 -70.41
N LYS A 326 60.20 10.67 -69.51
CA LYS A 326 61.29 11.62 -69.85
C LYS A 326 62.25 11.05 -70.89
N LEU A 327 62.63 9.77 -70.76
CA LEU A 327 63.49 9.10 -71.73
C LEU A 327 62.82 8.97 -73.11
N LYS A 328 61.52 8.67 -73.15
CA LYS A 328 60.75 8.63 -74.41
C LYS A 328 60.53 10.02 -75.01
N GLU A 329 60.33 11.06 -74.20
CA GLU A 329 60.24 12.45 -74.65
C GLU A 329 61.54 12.87 -75.34
N ILE A 330 62.70 12.61 -74.72
CA ILE A 330 64.02 12.85 -75.32
C ILE A 330 64.20 12.04 -76.62
N GLU A 331 63.74 10.79 -76.68
CA GLU A 331 63.81 9.98 -77.90
C GLU A 331 62.90 10.51 -79.03
N ILE A 332 61.70 11.01 -78.68
CA ILE A 332 60.78 11.66 -79.60
C ILE A 332 61.36 12.97 -80.12
N GLU A 333 61.97 13.80 -79.26
CA GLU A 333 62.67 15.02 -79.69
C GLU A 333 63.86 14.72 -80.61
N ARG A 334 64.58 13.61 -80.40
CA ARG A 334 65.64 13.16 -81.30
C ARG A 334 65.06 12.78 -82.66
N LYS A 335 64.06 11.89 -82.69
CA LYS A 335 63.38 11.47 -83.93
C LYS A 335 62.75 12.65 -84.67
N ALA A 336 62.20 13.64 -83.97
CA ALA A 336 61.64 14.85 -84.55
C ALA A 336 62.70 15.81 -85.14
N ARG A 337 63.95 15.77 -84.65
CA ARG A 337 65.09 16.45 -85.28
C ARG A 337 65.55 15.69 -86.54
N GLU A 338 65.74 14.38 -86.43
CA GLU A 338 66.12 13.51 -87.57
C GLU A 338 65.11 13.61 -88.72
N LEU A 339 63.81 13.65 -88.44
CA LEU A 339 62.76 13.77 -89.46
C LEU A 339 62.74 15.17 -90.12
N LYS A 340 63.09 16.24 -89.38
CA LYS A 340 63.30 17.57 -89.97
C LYS A 340 64.51 17.59 -90.91
N GLU A 341 65.61 16.96 -90.52
CA GLU A 341 66.84 16.84 -91.31
C GLU A 341 66.60 16.04 -92.60
N ILE A 342 65.91 14.88 -92.50
CA ILE A 342 65.47 14.09 -93.66
C ILE A 342 64.56 14.92 -94.59
N ASN A 343 63.66 15.75 -94.05
CA ASN A 343 62.82 16.62 -94.88
C ASN A 343 63.62 17.71 -95.60
N ILE A 344 64.65 18.29 -94.97
CA ILE A 344 65.56 19.25 -95.62
C ILE A 344 66.33 18.55 -96.75
N LEU A 345 66.93 17.39 -96.47
CA LEU A 345 67.66 16.58 -97.47
C LEU A 345 66.76 16.15 -98.64
N ASN A 346 65.49 15.82 -98.38
CA ASN A 346 64.51 15.51 -99.44
C ASN A 346 64.17 16.75 -100.28
N ILE A 347 64.07 17.95 -99.70
CA ILE A 347 63.86 19.20 -100.44
C ILE A 347 65.07 19.49 -101.33
N GLU A 348 66.30 19.38 -100.81
CA GLU A 348 67.53 19.54 -101.59
C GLU A 348 67.66 18.50 -102.71
N LEU A 349 67.34 17.23 -102.43
CA LEU A 349 67.35 16.15 -103.42
C LEU A 349 66.32 16.39 -104.53
N ASN A 350 65.11 16.84 -104.18
CA ASN A 350 64.07 17.18 -105.15
C ASN A 350 64.49 18.37 -106.02
N GLN A 351 65.00 19.46 -105.45
CA GLN A 351 65.53 20.60 -106.21
C GLN A 351 66.68 20.19 -107.15
N LYS A 352 67.60 19.35 -106.68
CA LYS A 352 68.71 18.82 -107.48
C LYS A 352 68.22 17.93 -108.63
N THR A 353 67.17 17.15 -108.39
CA THR A 353 66.54 16.29 -109.41
C THR A 353 65.75 17.12 -110.44
N GLU A 354 65.02 18.15 -110.00
CA GLU A 354 64.29 19.06 -110.89
C GLU A 354 65.25 19.88 -111.78
N ASN A 355 66.37 20.34 -111.23
CA ASN A 355 67.42 21.02 -112.00
C ASN A 355 68.08 20.09 -113.02
N LEU A 356 68.35 18.83 -112.64
CA LEU A 356 68.86 17.81 -113.58
C LEU A 356 67.84 17.50 -114.68
N LEU A 357 66.55 17.45 -114.34
CA LEU A 357 65.48 17.20 -115.30
C LEU A 357 65.39 18.34 -116.33
N LYS A 358 65.44 19.61 -115.90
CA LYS A 358 65.46 20.78 -116.80
C LYS A 358 66.69 20.79 -117.73
N ASP A 359 67.88 20.44 -117.24
CA ASP A 359 69.08 20.28 -118.08
C ASP A 359 68.90 19.17 -119.14
N LYS A 360 68.30 18.03 -118.76
CA LYS A 360 68.01 16.94 -119.69
C LYS A 360 66.91 17.29 -120.70
N GLU A 361 65.88 18.01 -120.31
CA GLU A 361 64.85 18.53 -121.21
C GLU A 361 65.44 19.50 -122.24
N TYR A 362 66.33 20.40 -121.81
CA TYR A 362 67.05 21.32 -122.71
C TYR A 362 67.94 20.56 -123.71
N GLN A 363 68.68 19.54 -123.26
CA GLN A 363 69.47 18.67 -124.13
C GLN A 363 68.60 17.90 -125.13
N VAL A 364 67.44 17.39 -124.71
CA VAL A 364 66.48 16.71 -125.60
C VAL A 364 65.86 17.69 -126.62
N HIS A 365 65.55 18.93 -126.23
CA HIS A 365 65.08 19.96 -127.17
C HIS A 365 66.13 20.27 -128.25
N SER A 366 67.38 20.51 -127.84
CA SER A 366 68.48 20.80 -128.77
C SER A 366 68.78 19.64 -129.73
N LEU A 367 68.63 18.39 -129.28
CA LEU A 367 68.74 17.21 -130.14
C LEU A 367 67.58 17.09 -131.14
N LYS A 368 66.34 17.38 -130.73
CA LYS A 368 65.18 17.39 -131.65
C LYS A 368 65.34 18.43 -132.75
N GLU A 369 65.79 19.64 -132.43
CA GLU A 369 66.04 20.70 -133.43
C GLU A 369 67.13 20.35 -134.43
N LYS A 370 68.13 19.53 -134.04
CA LYS A 370 69.15 19.04 -134.97
C LYS A 370 68.58 18.00 -135.94
N MET A 371 67.87 16.99 -135.44
CA MET A 371 67.31 15.92 -136.28
C MET A 371 66.33 16.45 -137.34
N GLU A 372 65.48 17.41 -137.00
CA GLU A 372 64.51 17.95 -137.97
C GLU A 372 65.20 18.78 -139.08
N LYS A 373 66.32 19.45 -138.77
CA LYS A 373 67.16 20.13 -139.77
C LYS A 373 67.84 19.15 -140.71
N GLU A 374 68.49 18.12 -140.16
CA GLU A 374 69.15 17.07 -140.95
C GLU A 374 68.16 16.32 -141.87
N LYS A 375 66.92 16.10 -141.42
CA LYS A 375 65.86 15.50 -142.24
C LYS A 375 65.50 16.36 -143.45
N ILE A 376 65.26 17.67 -143.25
CA ILE A 376 64.93 18.61 -144.34
C ILE A 376 66.09 18.70 -145.35
N GLU A 377 67.34 18.67 -144.90
CA GLU A 377 68.52 18.73 -145.76
C GLU A 377 68.66 17.45 -146.63
N ASN A 378 68.40 16.27 -146.06
CA ASN A 378 68.41 15.01 -146.80
C ASN A 378 67.29 14.89 -147.85
N GLU A 379 66.07 15.38 -147.55
CA GLU A 379 64.95 15.35 -148.50
C GLU A 379 65.26 16.15 -149.78
N ASN A 380 65.94 17.30 -149.65
CA ASN A 380 66.39 18.10 -150.79
C ASN A 380 67.44 17.38 -151.66
N LEU A 381 68.43 16.73 -151.03
CA LEU A 381 69.52 16.04 -151.73
C LEU A 381 69.01 14.88 -152.62
N ILE A 382 68.00 14.14 -152.13
CA ILE A 382 67.35 13.06 -152.88
C ILE A 382 66.61 13.59 -154.12
N GLY A 383 66.03 14.79 -154.03
CA GLY A 383 65.37 15.47 -155.15
C GLY A 383 66.30 15.73 -156.34
N GLU A 384 67.48 16.30 -156.09
CA GLU A 384 68.45 16.61 -157.15
C GLU A 384 68.95 15.37 -157.90
N LEU A 385 69.30 14.30 -157.17
CA LEU A 385 69.86 13.08 -157.74
C LEU A 385 68.90 12.43 -158.74
N LYS A 386 67.60 12.48 -158.44
CA LYS A 386 66.53 11.92 -159.28
C LYS A 386 66.38 12.65 -160.62
N ILE A 387 66.58 13.97 -160.64
CA ILE A 387 66.56 14.80 -161.86
C ILE A 387 67.77 14.50 -162.74
N LYS A 388 68.96 14.39 -162.13
CA LYS A 388 70.23 14.11 -162.81
C LYS A 388 70.21 12.74 -163.51
N LEU A 389 69.65 11.71 -162.87
CA LEU A 389 69.59 10.36 -163.44
C LEU A 389 68.68 10.27 -164.68
N ASN A 390 67.45 10.81 -164.63
CA ASN A 390 66.53 10.78 -165.78
C ASN A 390 67.13 11.48 -167.02
N THR A 391 67.89 12.55 -166.81
CA THR A 391 68.53 13.33 -167.89
C THR A 391 69.59 12.54 -168.67
N PHE A 392 70.18 11.50 -168.07
CA PHE A 392 71.18 10.64 -168.72
C PHE A 392 70.53 9.70 -169.76
N TYR A 393 69.48 8.98 -169.35
CA TYR A 393 68.86 7.90 -170.13
C TYR A 393 68.31 8.38 -171.48
N ASP A 394 67.50 9.45 -171.47
CA ASP A 394 66.88 10.00 -172.69
C ASP A 394 67.89 10.56 -173.71
N LYS A 395 69.10 10.94 -173.28
CA LYS A 395 70.10 11.59 -174.13
C LYS A 395 71.19 10.65 -174.67
N ILE A 396 71.54 9.60 -173.94
CA ILE A 396 72.75 8.81 -174.23
C ILE A 396 72.44 7.37 -174.66
N GLU A 397 71.38 6.73 -174.14
CA GLU A 397 71.08 5.35 -174.50
C GLU A 397 70.04 5.25 -175.63
N LYS A 398 68.90 5.90 -175.43
CA LYS A 398 67.73 5.89 -176.31
C LYS A 398 68.00 6.23 -177.80
N PRO A 399 68.88 7.20 -178.16
CA PRO A 399 69.05 7.56 -179.57
C PRO A 399 69.79 6.51 -180.42
N TYR A 400 70.47 5.54 -179.79
CA TYR A 400 71.38 4.61 -180.47
C TYR A 400 70.86 3.17 -180.52
N GLU A 401 69.74 2.88 -179.83
CA GLU A 401 69.17 1.54 -179.66
C GLU A 401 68.91 0.82 -181.00
N ASN A 402 68.33 1.53 -181.98
CA ASN A 402 68.06 0.97 -183.32
C ASN A 402 69.33 0.60 -184.10
N LEU A 403 70.37 1.46 -184.04
CA LEU A 403 71.66 1.13 -184.68
C LEU A 403 72.37 -0.01 -183.94
N LEU A 404 72.30 -0.04 -182.61
CA LEU A 404 72.82 -1.14 -181.80
C LEU A 404 72.26 -2.47 -182.28
N LYS A 405 70.93 -2.51 -182.44
CA LYS A 405 70.16 -3.65 -182.91
C LYS A 405 70.55 -4.05 -184.33
N ALA A 406 70.58 -3.10 -185.27
CA ALA A 406 70.99 -3.35 -186.66
C ALA A 406 72.41 -3.92 -186.77
N ILE A 407 73.35 -3.47 -185.94
CA ILE A 407 74.70 -4.03 -185.88
C ILE A 407 74.68 -5.47 -185.34
N THR A 408 73.89 -5.77 -184.30
CA THR A 408 73.80 -7.13 -183.74
C THR A 408 73.03 -8.13 -184.60
N GLU A 409 72.16 -7.66 -185.50
CA GLU A 409 71.38 -8.51 -186.41
C GLU A 409 72.15 -8.86 -187.71
N SER A 410 73.29 -8.23 -187.98
CA SER A 410 74.14 -8.54 -189.13
C SER A 410 74.98 -9.79 -188.92
N THR A 411 75.14 -10.59 -189.97
CA THR A 411 76.12 -11.69 -190.08
C THR A 411 77.58 -11.27 -189.78
N LYS A 412 77.89 -9.96 -189.79
CA LYS A 412 79.23 -9.40 -189.50
C LYS A 412 79.33 -8.78 -188.10
N ALA A 413 78.30 -8.90 -187.25
CA ALA A 413 78.12 -8.22 -185.96
C ALA A 413 79.39 -8.09 -185.10
N ASP A 414 80.06 -9.21 -184.78
CA ASP A 414 81.26 -9.19 -183.92
C ASP A 414 82.43 -8.44 -184.57
N THR A 415 82.59 -8.54 -185.89
CA THR A 415 83.67 -7.83 -186.60
C THR A 415 83.42 -6.32 -186.66
N ILE A 416 82.16 -5.91 -186.86
CA ILE A 416 81.76 -4.49 -186.82
C ILE A 416 81.85 -3.95 -185.40
N GLY A 417 81.36 -4.69 -184.40
CA GLY A 417 81.42 -4.32 -182.99
C GLY A 417 82.85 -4.16 -182.47
N ASN A 418 83.77 -5.04 -182.87
CA ASN A 418 85.20 -4.90 -182.58
C ASN A 418 85.81 -3.66 -183.28
N TYR A 419 85.47 -3.41 -184.55
CA TYR A 419 85.98 -2.26 -185.30
C TYR A 419 85.49 -0.92 -184.72
N LEU A 420 84.24 -0.86 -184.23
CA LEU A 420 83.72 0.27 -183.46
C LEU A 420 84.41 0.39 -182.08
N GLY A 421 84.67 -0.73 -181.41
CA GLY A 421 85.32 -0.80 -180.10
C GLY A 421 84.34 -1.11 -178.95
N PHE A 422 83.29 -1.88 -179.20
CA PHE A 422 82.31 -2.28 -178.18
C PHE A 422 82.92 -3.13 -177.06
N ASN A 423 83.87 -4.01 -177.40
CA ASN A 423 84.68 -4.72 -176.43
C ASN A 423 85.69 -3.74 -175.81
N ASN A 424 85.33 -3.20 -174.65
CA ASN A 424 86.06 -2.12 -173.98
C ASN A 424 86.31 -2.46 -172.50
N GLU A 425 87.54 -2.27 -172.04
CA GLU A 425 87.93 -2.51 -170.64
C GLU A 425 87.39 -1.45 -169.66
N LYS A 426 86.74 -0.41 -170.17
CA LYS A 426 86.27 0.76 -169.39
C LYS A 426 84.82 0.62 -168.90
N GLY A 427 84.15 -0.51 -169.18
CA GLY A 427 82.78 -0.78 -168.72
C GLY A 427 81.71 0.14 -169.31
N LEU A 428 82.01 0.88 -170.39
CA LEU A 428 81.04 1.76 -171.05
C LEU A 428 79.97 0.92 -171.76
N SER A 429 78.70 1.34 -171.65
CA SER A 429 77.61 0.71 -172.41
C SER A 429 77.85 0.91 -173.92
N LYS A 430 77.41 -0.06 -174.73
CA LYS A 430 77.61 0.02 -176.20
C LYS A 430 76.99 1.31 -176.78
N SER A 431 75.90 1.81 -176.19
CA SER A 431 75.28 3.09 -176.54
C SER A 431 76.12 4.32 -176.14
N MET A 432 76.81 4.31 -174.99
CA MET A 432 77.78 5.36 -174.65
C MET A 432 78.94 5.43 -175.65
N ILE A 433 79.40 4.27 -176.15
CA ILE A 433 80.45 4.18 -177.16
C ILE A 433 79.95 4.73 -178.50
N LEU A 434 78.71 4.37 -178.91
CA LEU A 434 78.08 4.97 -180.08
C LEU A 434 77.89 6.48 -179.93
N PHE A 435 77.46 6.98 -178.77
CA PHE A 435 77.32 8.42 -178.49
C PHE A 435 78.65 9.17 -178.62
N ALA A 436 79.75 8.63 -178.09
CA ALA A 436 81.07 9.21 -178.22
C ALA A 436 81.54 9.22 -179.69
N LEU A 437 81.44 8.09 -180.39
CA LEU A 437 81.79 8.00 -181.82
C LEU A 437 80.89 8.88 -182.72
N ALA A 438 79.63 9.05 -182.35
CA ALA A 438 78.68 9.88 -183.08
C ALA A 438 78.90 11.38 -182.85
N SER A 439 79.43 11.76 -181.68
CA SER A 439 79.77 13.16 -181.35
C SER A 439 80.87 13.68 -182.28
N ASP A 440 81.95 12.92 -182.45
CA ASP A 440 83.13 13.29 -183.26
C ASP A 440 82.98 13.03 -184.78
N ASP A 441 81.78 12.69 -185.25
CA ASP A 441 81.50 12.20 -186.63
C ASP A 441 82.29 10.93 -187.03
N ASN A 442 82.95 10.27 -186.07
CA ASN A 442 83.80 9.11 -186.29
C ASN A 442 83.03 7.81 -186.49
N LEU A 443 81.77 7.71 -186.03
CA LEU A 443 80.91 6.54 -186.22
C LEU A 443 80.67 6.25 -187.72
N ALA A 444 80.21 7.26 -188.48
CA ALA A 444 80.03 7.12 -189.92
C ALA A 444 81.35 6.77 -190.64
N ARG A 445 82.47 7.42 -190.26
CA ARG A 445 83.79 7.15 -190.85
C ARG A 445 84.28 5.72 -190.59
N LYS A 446 84.14 5.21 -189.36
CA LYS A 446 84.52 3.84 -189.02
C LYS A 446 83.70 2.82 -189.81
N ILE A 447 82.40 3.03 -189.95
CA ILE A 447 81.52 2.15 -190.73
C ILE A 447 81.91 2.19 -192.23
N ALA A 448 82.18 3.37 -192.78
CA ALA A 448 82.64 3.50 -194.17
C ALA A 448 84.00 2.82 -194.40
N LEU A 449 84.96 2.99 -193.49
CA LEU A 449 86.28 2.34 -193.58
C LEU A 449 86.17 0.82 -193.53
N PHE A 450 85.38 0.28 -192.60
CA PHE A 450 85.16 -1.17 -192.45
C PHE A 450 84.76 -1.86 -193.76
N TYR A 451 83.87 -1.25 -194.54
CA TYR A 451 83.47 -1.76 -195.86
C TYR A 451 84.48 -1.40 -196.96
N SER A 452 85.02 -0.19 -196.98
CA SER A 452 85.95 0.29 -198.01
C SER A 452 87.30 -0.43 -198.01
N GLU A 453 87.81 -0.86 -196.84
CA GLU A 453 89.09 -1.57 -196.72
C GLU A 453 89.01 -3.00 -197.27
N ARG A 454 87.84 -3.64 -197.19
CA ARG A 454 87.63 -5.05 -197.54
C ARG A 454 87.38 -5.29 -199.03
N LYS A 455 86.87 -4.30 -199.77
CA LYS A 455 86.50 -4.38 -201.20
C LYS A 455 85.48 -5.48 -201.55
N GLU A 456 84.75 -5.97 -200.56
CA GLU A 456 83.65 -6.93 -200.73
C GLU A 456 82.38 -6.20 -201.21
N ILE A 457 81.48 -6.94 -201.86
CA ILE A 457 80.13 -6.44 -202.18
C ILE A 457 79.28 -6.47 -200.91
N MET A 458 78.55 -5.40 -200.63
CA MET A 458 77.70 -5.28 -199.45
C MET A 458 76.42 -6.13 -199.59
N VAL A 459 75.96 -6.74 -198.50
CA VAL A 459 74.69 -7.51 -198.47
C VAL A 459 73.58 -6.71 -197.78
N GLU A 460 72.30 -7.10 -197.93
CA GLU A 460 71.14 -6.29 -197.50
C GLU A 460 71.22 -5.83 -196.02
N GLU A 461 71.76 -6.67 -195.13
CA GLU A 461 72.03 -6.37 -193.72
C GLU A 461 72.98 -5.17 -193.53
N ASP A 462 74.04 -5.09 -194.34
CA ASP A 462 75.03 -4.01 -194.30
C ASP A 462 74.39 -2.66 -194.66
N PHE A 463 73.47 -2.65 -195.65
CA PHE A 463 72.71 -1.46 -196.02
C PHE A 463 71.77 -1.00 -194.89
N ARG A 464 71.24 -1.91 -194.05
CA ARG A 464 70.44 -1.55 -192.86
C ARG A 464 71.29 -0.86 -191.80
N ILE A 465 72.52 -1.32 -191.55
CA ILE A 465 73.47 -0.63 -190.67
C ILE A 465 73.77 0.77 -191.20
N VAL A 466 74.10 0.90 -192.50
CA VAL A 466 74.33 2.20 -193.16
C VAL A 466 73.12 3.14 -193.03
N LYS A 467 71.90 2.61 -193.17
CA LYS A 467 70.66 3.38 -192.99
C LYS A 467 70.48 3.90 -191.56
N GLU A 468 70.68 3.07 -190.54
CA GLU A 468 70.52 3.50 -189.15
C GLU A 468 71.67 4.41 -188.67
N VAL A 469 72.88 4.27 -189.21
CA VAL A 469 73.94 5.28 -189.10
C VAL A 469 73.47 6.60 -189.71
N ASN A 470 72.96 6.58 -190.94
CA ASN A 470 72.45 7.79 -191.60
C ASN A 470 71.30 8.44 -190.80
N ASN A 471 70.39 7.67 -190.19
CA ASN A 471 69.31 8.19 -189.34
C ASN A 471 69.84 9.05 -188.17
N ILE A 472 70.92 8.63 -187.50
CA ILE A 472 71.60 9.41 -186.45
C ILE A 472 72.18 10.73 -187.01
N TYR A 473 72.56 10.73 -188.29
CA TYR A 473 73.15 11.87 -188.98
C TYR A 473 72.19 12.68 -189.87
N VAL A 474 70.88 12.39 -189.92
CA VAL A 474 69.89 13.08 -190.80
C VAL A 474 69.91 14.60 -190.60
N ASN A 475 70.18 15.08 -189.38
CA ASN A 475 70.26 16.51 -189.05
C ASN A 475 71.70 17.06 -189.00
N LYS A 476 72.73 16.29 -189.39
CA LYS A 476 74.14 16.75 -189.45
C LYS A 476 74.58 17.00 -190.90
N PRO A 477 75.17 18.17 -191.23
CA PRO A 477 75.41 18.59 -192.61
C PRO A 477 76.52 17.85 -193.40
N TRP A 478 77.19 16.85 -192.83
CA TRP A 478 78.40 16.24 -193.43
C TRP A 478 78.50 14.70 -193.30
N GLY A 479 77.42 14.01 -192.95
CA GLY A 479 77.47 12.63 -192.42
C GLY A 479 76.77 11.52 -193.21
N ILE A 480 76.26 11.78 -194.43
CA ILE A 480 75.47 10.78 -195.18
C ILE A 480 76.40 9.81 -195.92
N LEU A 481 76.32 8.52 -195.55
CA LEU A 481 76.94 7.42 -196.27
C LEU A 481 76.05 6.98 -197.44
N TYR A 482 76.61 6.89 -198.64
CA TYR A 482 75.93 6.38 -199.83
C TYR A 482 76.59 5.08 -200.32
N ALA A 483 75.76 4.15 -200.80
CA ALA A 483 76.16 2.92 -201.46
C ALA A 483 75.05 2.54 -202.45
N GLU A 484 75.41 2.20 -203.68
CA GLU A 484 74.47 1.68 -204.68
C GLU A 484 74.18 0.19 -204.43
N ALA A 485 72.97 -0.26 -204.75
CA ALA A 485 72.48 -1.57 -204.33
C ALA A 485 73.24 -2.75 -204.96
N GLU A 486 73.71 -2.62 -206.20
CA GLU A 486 74.29 -3.73 -206.98
C GLU A 486 75.57 -3.29 -207.72
N GLY A 487 76.54 -2.73 -206.99
CA GLY A 487 77.84 -2.30 -207.55
C GLY A 487 78.99 -2.34 -206.54
N PRO A 488 80.26 -2.27 -207.01
CA PRO A 488 81.42 -2.18 -206.14
C PRO A 488 81.45 -0.83 -205.41
N TYR A 489 81.72 -0.85 -204.09
CA TYR A 489 81.66 0.34 -203.24
C TYR A 489 82.60 1.47 -203.69
N GLN A 490 82.04 2.62 -204.07
CA GLN A 490 82.78 3.84 -204.38
C GLN A 490 82.53 4.91 -203.31
N SER A 491 83.54 5.23 -202.51
CA SER A 491 83.46 6.25 -201.45
C SER A 491 83.58 7.67 -202.01
N SER A 492 82.45 8.23 -202.46
CA SER A 492 82.33 9.61 -202.93
C SER A 492 82.32 10.64 -201.78
N LEU A 493 83.39 10.68 -200.98
CA LEU A 493 83.71 11.77 -200.05
C LEU A 493 84.17 13.04 -200.81
N LEU A 494 83.33 13.50 -201.74
CA LEU A 494 83.56 14.63 -202.61
C LEU A 494 83.41 15.94 -201.81
N LYS A 495 84.53 16.67 -201.67
CA LYS A 495 84.52 18.09 -201.30
C LYS A 495 83.95 18.91 -202.46
N ASP A 496 82.63 18.99 -202.58
CA ASP A 496 82.04 19.87 -203.59
C ASP A 496 82.16 21.35 -203.20
N ARG A 497 83.17 22.00 -203.78
CA ARG A 497 83.32 23.46 -203.78
C ARG A 497 83.66 23.99 -205.17
N LYS A 498 82.72 23.81 -206.12
CA LYS A 498 82.40 24.91 -207.04
C LYS A 498 81.52 25.96 -206.34
N SER A 499 82.06 26.57 -205.29
CA SER A 499 81.49 27.73 -204.59
C SER A 499 82.55 28.82 -204.35
N SER A 500 83.22 29.18 -205.45
CA SER A 500 84.19 30.27 -205.52
C SER A 500 83.50 31.63 -205.69
N SER A 501 83.35 32.40 -204.61
CA SER A 501 82.96 33.83 -204.69
C SER A 501 83.26 34.66 -203.44
N ILE A 502 83.53 34.06 -202.27
CA ILE A 502 83.92 34.81 -201.07
C ILE A 502 85.44 34.75 -200.85
N TYR A 503 86.10 35.71 -201.51
CA TYR A 503 87.27 36.51 -201.08
C TYR A 503 88.42 35.84 -200.28
N LYS A 504 89.71 35.94 -200.64
CA LYS A 504 90.42 36.67 -201.72
C LYS A 504 89.93 38.09 -202.03
N ASN A 505 90.00 38.98 -201.03
CA ASN A 505 90.54 40.34 -201.16
C ASN A 505 90.63 41.00 -199.78
N PHE A 506 91.70 40.69 -199.04
CA PHE A 506 92.34 41.65 -198.12
C PHE A 506 93.81 41.27 -197.96
N THR A 507 94.54 41.38 -199.07
CA THR A 507 96.00 41.39 -199.07
C THR A 507 96.46 42.85 -198.95
N ALA A 508 97.57 43.06 -198.24
CA ALA A 508 98.31 44.32 -198.09
C ALA A 508 97.78 45.37 -197.10
N MET A 509 98.74 46.20 -196.67
CA MET A 509 98.63 47.54 -196.08
C MET A 509 98.11 47.69 -194.62
N TYR A 510 99.09 47.79 -193.71
CA TYR A 510 99.09 48.49 -192.40
C TYR A 510 98.04 48.06 -191.36
N SER A 511 98.36 47.60 -190.14
CA SER A 511 99.58 47.73 -189.34
C SER A 511 100.11 49.17 -189.22
N PRO A 512 99.57 49.98 -188.30
CA PRO A 512 100.14 51.28 -187.94
C PRO A 512 101.58 51.11 -187.47
N ALA A 513 102.52 51.72 -188.18
CA ALA A 513 103.92 51.78 -187.77
C ALA A 513 104.08 52.75 -186.58
N TYR A 514 104.91 52.33 -185.61
CA TYR A 514 105.82 53.18 -184.81
C TYR A 514 105.33 54.55 -184.28
N ARG A 515 105.54 54.75 -182.97
CA ARG A 515 106.55 55.74 -182.58
C ARG A 515 107.47 55.19 -181.48
N PRO A 516 108.79 55.42 -181.60
CA PRO A 516 109.75 55.19 -180.53
C PRO A 516 110.25 56.51 -179.92
N ASP A 517 110.69 56.41 -178.68
CA ASP A 517 111.67 57.28 -178.03
C ASP A 517 112.48 56.38 -177.09
N GLU A 518 113.72 56.00 -177.40
CA GLU A 518 114.94 56.85 -177.44
C GLU A 518 115.28 57.51 -176.08
N ASN A 519 114.50 57.23 -175.04
CA ASN A 519 114.99 56.81 -173.73
C ASN A 519 114.29 55.47 -173.39
N GLY A 520 114.59 54.39 -174.10
CA GLY A 520 115.95 53.87 -174.17
C GLY A 520 116.29 52.98 -172.97
N ASN A 521 115.33 52.25 -172.41
CA ASN A 521 115.58 51.10 -171.54
C ASN A 521 114.45 50.05 -171.60
N SER A 522 114.79 48.86 -172.09
CA SER A 522 114.20 47.61 -171.61
C SER A 522 114.67 47.35 -170.16
N PRO A 523 113.94 46.56 -169.35
CA PRO A 523 114.17 45.10 -169.32
C PRO A 523 112.88 44.30 -169.63
N ILE A 524 112.88 43.10 -170.22
CA ILE A 524 113.75 41.90 -170.11
C ILE A 524 113.52 41.08 -168.82
N LYS A 525 113.01 39.84 -169.00
CA LYS A 525 112.82 38.73 -168.01
C LYS A 525 111.76 39.01 -166.93
N GLY A 526 110.89 38.08 -166.53
CA GLY A 526 110.70 36.66 -166.89
C GLY A 526 111.49 35.67 -166.01
N ILE A 527 111.14 34.36 -166.08
CA ILE A 527 111.83 33.20 -165.46
C ILE A 527 111.71 33.11 -163.91
N VAL A 528 111.56 31.95 -163.23
CA VAL A 528 111.11 30.57 -163.57
C VAL A 528 110.94 29.75 -162.25
N ASP A 529 110.50 28.48 -162.32
CA ASP A 529 110.46 27.43 -161.25
C ASP A 529 109.55 27.70 -160.03
N GLY A 530 109.14 26.71 -159.23
CA GLY A 530 109.30 25.23 -159.27
C GLY A 530 108.59 24.60 -158.05
N LYS A 531 108.31 23.30 -157.96
CA LYS A 531 108.72 22.12 -158.74
C LYS A 531 107.53 21.19 -158.98
#